data_AF-A0A444XMY3-F1
#
_entry.id   AF-A0A444XMY3-F1
#
_cell.length_a   1.000
_cell.length_b   1.000
_cell.length_c   1.000
_cell.angle_alpha   90.00
_cell.angle_beta   90.00
_cell.angle_gamma   90.00
#
_symmetry.space_group_name_H-M   'P 1'
#
loop_
_entity.id
_entity.type
_entity.pdbx_description
1 polymer ?
#
loop_
_entity_poly.entity_id
_entity_poly.type
_entity_poly.pdbx_seq_one_letter_code
_entity_poly.pdbx_strand_id
1 'polypeptide(L)'
;MAEIIVMYPIQYQKYRDGINNLLVLLIGGIPIAMPTVLSVTMAIRSHRLSQQGALMKRMTAIEEMAGMNVLCSDKTGTLTLNKLSVDKNLIEVFTKGVNKDHVILLAARASRIENQDAVDAAIVGMLADSKEV
;
A
#
# COMPACT_ATOMS: atom_id res chain seq x y z
N MET A 1 -13.57 -38.86 -18.40
CA MET A 1 -12.86 -39.70 -19.40
C MET A 1 -12.57 -41.09 -18.85
N ALA A 2 -11.84 -41.23 -17.73
CA ALA A 2 -11.52 -42.53 -17.13
C ALA A 2 -12.75 -43.37 -16.75
N GLU A 3 -13.82 -42.77 -16.21
CA GLU A 3 -15.05 -43.50 -15.86
C GLU A 3 -15.75 -44.16 -17.05
N ILE A 4 -15.79 -43.53 -18.22
CA ILE A 4 -16.40 -44.14 -19.42
C ILE A 4 -15.60 -45.36 -19.86
N ILE A 5 -14.26 -45.23 -19.86
CA ILE A 5 -13.34 -46.31 -20.23
C ILE A 5 -13.45 -47.49 -19.25
N VAL A 6 -13.79 -47.23 -17.98
CA VAL A 6 -13.97 -48.26 -16.94
C VAL A 6 -15.38 -48.87 -16.96
N MET A 7 -16.44 -48.08 -17.22
CA MET A 7 -17.81 -48.58 -17.32
C MET A 7 -18.07 -49.41 -18.59
N TYR A 8 -17.40 -49.10 -19.71
CA TYR A 8 -17.60 -49.80 -20.98
C TYR A 8 -17.24 -51.31 -20.92
N PRO A 9 -16.09 -51.72 -20.36
CA PRO A 9 -15.74 -53.14 -20.25
C PRO A 9 -16.41 -53.84 -19.06
N ILE A 10 -16.74 -53.13 -17.97
CA ILE A 10 -17.21 -53.77 -16.73
C ILE A 10 -18.73 -53.95 -16.69
N GLN A 11 -19.50 -53.09 -17.35
CA GLN A 11 -20.95 -53.02 -17.13
C GLN A 11 -21.82 -53.34 -18.35
N TYR A 12 -21.26 -53.52 -19.56
CA TYR A 12 -22.04 -53.75 -20.82
C TYR A 12 -23.24 -52.78 -20.98
N GLN A 13 -23.14 -51.58 -20.40
CA GLN A 13 -24.22 -50.59 -20.35
C GLN A 13 -24.40 -49.90 -21.70
N LYS A 14 -25.63 -49.48 -22.00
CA LYS A 14 -25.95 -48.80 -23.26
C LYS A 14 -25.16 -47.50 -23.37
N TYR A 15 -24.65 -47.19 -24.57
CA TYR A 15 -23.91 -45.96 -24.88
C TYR A 15 -24.59 -44.67 -24.37
N ARG A 16 -25.94 -44.69 -24.28
CA ARG A 16 -26.77 -43.60 -23.75
C ARG A 16 -26.52 -43.31 -22.27
N ASP A 17 -26.36 -44.33 -21.44
CA ASP A 17 -26.18 -44.15 -19.99
C ASP A 17 -24.76 -43.65 -19.67
N GLY A 18 -23.76 -44.07 -20.45
CA GLY A 18 -22.41 -43.52 -20.37
C GLY A 18 -22.33 -42.02 -20.72
N ILE A 19 -23.09 -41.56 -21.73
CA ILE A 19 -23.19 -40.13 -22.06
C ILE A 19 -23.91 -39.37 -20.93
N ASN A 20 -24.99 -39.91 -20.38
CA ASN A 20 -25.72 -39.25 -19.30
C ASN A 20 -24.85 -39.07 -18.05
N ASN A 21 -24.09 -40.11 -17.64
CA ASN A 21 -23.16 -40.00 -16.53
C ASN A 21 -22.06 -38.96 -16.77
N LEU A 22 -21.49 -38.92 -17.99
CA LEU A 22 -20.51 -37.90 -18.35
C LEU A 22 -21.10 -36.49 -18.22
N LEU A 23 -22.33 -36.30 -18.71
CA LEU A 23 -23.01 -35.01 -18.68
C LEU A 23 -23.23 -34.54 -17.24
N VAL A 24 -23.68 -35.42 -16.34
CA VAL A 24 -23.88 -35.11 -14.92
C VAL A 24 -22.57 -34.76 -14.23
N LEU A 25 -21.49 -35.51 -14.49
CA LEU A 25 -20.17 -35.24 -13.93
C LEU A 25 -19.60 -33.89 -14.42
N LEU A 26 -19.84 -33.57 -15.70
CA LEU A 26 -19.36 -32.33 -16.32
C LEU A 26 -20.12 -31.12 -15.80
N ILE A 27 -21.44 -31.22 -15.64
CA ILE A 27 -22.28 -30.16 -15.04
C ILE A 27 -21.93 -29.96 -13.55
N GLY A 28 -21.72 -31.04 -12.79
CA GLY A 28 -21.35 -30.96 -11.38
C GLY A 28 -19.90 -30.53 -11.12
N GLY A 29 -19.00 -30.79 -12.08
CA GLY A 29 -17.57 -30.54 -11.94
C GLY A 29 -17.13 -29.11 -12.25
N ILE A 30 -17.93 -28.30 -12.96
CA ILE A 30 -17.57 -26.92 -13.29
C ILE A 30 -18.00 -25.99 -12.15
N PRO A 31 -17.05 -25.38 -11.41
CA PRO A 31 -17.37 -24.55 -10.25
C PRO A 31 -17.74 -23.12 -10.69
N ILE A 32 -18.89 -22.94 -11.34
CA ILE A 32 -19.35 -21.64 -11.88
C ILE A 32 -19.50 -20.58 -10.77
N ALA A 33 -19.80 -21.01 -9.53
CA ALA A 33 -19.97 -20.10 -8.40
C ALA A 33 -18.64 -19.58 -7.80
N MET A 34 -17.52 -20.29 -7.98
CA MET A 34 -16.25 -19.93 -7.32
C MET A 34 -15.74 -18.52 -7.71
N PRO A 35 -15.69 -18.14 -9.00
CA PRO A 35 -15.24 -16.81 -9.41
C PRO A 35 -16.10 -15.68 -8.81
N THR A 36 -17.41 -15.90 -8.72
CA THR A 36 -18.35 -14.94 -8.15
C THR A 36 -18.13 -14.76 -6.65
N VAL A 37 -17.99 -15.86 -5.91
CA VAL A 37 -17.76 -15.83 -4.46
C VAL A 37 -16.44 -15.15 -4.13
N LEU A 38 -15.38 -15.44 -4.90
CA LEU A 38 -14.09 -14.78 -4.74
C LEU A 38 -14.20 -13.27 -4.95
N SER A 39 -14.87 -12.85 -6.03
CA SER A 39 -15.04 -11.42 -6.36
C SER A 39 -15.80 -10.65 -5.27
N VAL A 40 -16.91 -11.23 -4.77
CA VAL A 40 -17.69 -10.61 -3.69
C VAL A 40 -16.86 -10.53 -2.41
N THR A 41 -16.11 -11.59 -2.09
CA THR A 41 -15.24 -11.61 -0.91
C THR A 41 -14.15 -10.55 -1.00
N MET A 42 -13.49 -10.40 -2.15
CA MET A 42 -12.50 -9.34 -2.38
C MET A 42 -13.09 -7.93 -2.24
N ALA A 43 -14.31 -7.71 -2.75
CA ALA A 43 -15.00 -6.43 -2.62
C ALA A 43 -15.28 -6.08 -1.15
N ILE A 44 -15.78 -7.04 -0.37
CA ILE A 44 -16.03 -6.87 1.07
C ILE A 44 -14.71 -6.62 1.83
N ARG A 45 -13.64 -7.35 1.50
CA ARG A 45 -12.31 -7.17 2.12
C ARG A 45 -11.73 -5.80 1.78
N SER A 46 -11.85 -5.35 0.53
CA SER A 46 -11.43 -4.01 0.10
C SER A 46 -12.16 -2.92 0.90
N HIS A 47 -13.47 -3.09 1.09
CA HIS A 47 -14.25 -2.14 1.89
C HIS A 47 -13.79 -2.10 3.36
N ARG A 48 -13.52 -3.26 3.97
CA ARG A 48 -12.97 -3.33 5.34
C ARG A 48 -11.57 -2.72 5.46
N LEU A 49 -10.69 -2.95 4.49
CA LEU A 49 -9.35 -2.34 4.44
C LEU A 49 -9.44 -0.82 4.32
N SER A 50 -10.38 -0.31 3.53
CA SER A 50 -10.63 1.13 3.40
C SER A 50 -11.07 1.75 4.74
N GLN A 51 -11.93 1.06 5.51
CA GLN A 51 -12.30 1.49 6.86
C GLN A 51 -11.12 1.50 7.85
N GLN A 52 -10.06 0.73 7.57
CA GLN A 52 -8.81 0.72 8.34
C GLN A 52 -7.78 1.74 7.82
N GLY A 53 -8.14 2.58 6.83
CA GLY A 53 -7.25 3.59 6.26
C GLY A 53 -6.37 3.09 5.10
N ALA A 54 -6.55 1.85 4.63
CA ALA A 54 -5.80 1.28 3.52
C ALA A 54 -6.66 1.24 2.24
N LEU A 55 -6.36 2.12 1.27
CA LEU A 55 -7.11 2.22 0.02
C LEU A 55 -6.50 1.33 -1.07
N MET A 56 -7.23 0.28 -1.48
CA MET A 56 -6.79 -0.66 -2.50
C MET A 56 -7.25 -0.22 -3.90
N LYS A 57 -6.32 0.00 -4.83
CA LYS A 57 -6.64 0.36 -6.23
C LYS A 57 -6.97 -0.86 -7.11
N ARG A 58 -6.50 -2.05 -6.74
CA ARG A 58 -6.68 -3.30 -7.48
C ARG A 58 -7.08 -4.42 -6.52
N MET A 59 -8.05 -5.26 -6.90
CA MET A 59 -8.48 -6.39 -6.06
C MET A 59 -7.37 -7.42 -5.85
N THR A 60 -6.52 -7.65 -6.87
CA THR A 60 -5.36 -8.56 -6.81
C THR A 60 -4.33 -8.16 -5.74
N ALA A 61 -4.22 -6.86 -5.43
CA ALA A 61 -3.29 -6.38 -4.42
C ALA A 61 -3.61 -6.92 -3.01
N ILE A 62 -4.87 -7.28 -2.75
CA ILE A 62 -5.29 -7.88 -1.47
C ILE A 62 -4.66 -9.27 -1.29
N GLU A 63 -4.55 -10.05 -2.37
CA GLU A 63 -3.91 -11.37 -2.33
C GLU A 63 -2.39 -11.26 -2.24
N GLU A 64 -1.78 -10.35 -3.01
CA GLU A 64 -0.33 -10.08 -2.95
C GLU A 64 0.10 -9.62 -1.55
N MET A 65 -0.69 -8.75 -0.92
CA MET A 65 -0.44 -8.28 0.45
C MET A 65 -0.55 -9.41 1.48
N ALA A 66 -1.44 -10.39 1.28
CA ALA A 66 -1.57 -11.54 2.16
C ALA A 66 -0.36 -12.49 2.11
N GLY A 67 0.34 -12.54 0.96
CA GLY A 67 1.56 -13.32 0.77
C GLY A 67 2.87 -12.53 0.93
N MET A 68 2.80 -11.27 1.39
CA MET A 68 3.97 -10.40 1.49
C MET A 68 4.84 -10.77 2.70
N ASN A 69 6.10 -11.10 2.46
CA ASN A 69 7.09 -11.41 3.51
C ASN A 69 8.04 -10.25 3.83
N VAL A 70 8.25 -9.32 2.89
CA VAL A 70 9.16 -8.18 3.04
C VAL A 70 8.43 -6.90 2.68
N LEU A 71 8.45 -5.92 3.60
CA LEU A 71 7.92 -4.58 3.38
C LEU A 71 9.08 -3.59 3.33
N CYS A 72 9.34 -3.06 2.14
CA CYS A 72 10.26 -1.94 1.97
C CYS A 72 9.51 -0.64 2.24
N SER A 73 9.76 0.00 3.38
CA SER A 73 9.17 1.29 3.72
C SER A 73 10.15 2.42 3.41
N ASP A 74 9.68 3.48 2.77
CA ASP A 74 10.51 4.66 2.50
C ASP A 74 10.73 5.48 3.78
N LYS A 75 11.94 6.02 3.95
CA LYS A 75 12.30 6.74 5.17
C LYS A 75 11.57 8.08 5.25
N THR A 76 11.67 8.89 4.22
CA THR A 76 11.14 10.26 4.22
C THR A 76 9.66 10.22 3.89
N GLY A 77 8.81 10.70 4.80
CA GLY A 77 7.36 10.79 4.57
C GLY A 77 6.55 9.51 4.81
N THR A 78 7.19 8.35 5.07
CA THR A 78 6.50 7.16 5.60
C THR A 78 6.92 6.85 7.03
N LEU A 79 8.23 6.69 7.30
CA LEU A 79 8.74 6.49 8.67
C LEU A 79 8.91 7.82 9.43
N THR A 80 9.27 8.89 8.73
CA THR A 80 9.45 10.21 9.33
C THR A 80 8.30 11.14 8.98
N LEU A 81 7.93 12.02 9.93
CA LEU A 81 6.84 12.98 9.77
C LEU A 81 7.15 14.15 8.82
N ASN A 82 8.27 14.10 8.09
CA ASN A 82 8.82 15.20 7.29
C ASN A 82 8.81 16.56 8.03
N LYS A 83 8.95 16.52 9.36
CA LYS A 83 9.04 17.67 10.26
C LYS A 83 10.44 17.69 10.83
N LEU A 84 11.29 18.53 10.25
CA LEU A 84 12.64 18.72 10.71
C LEU A 84 12.63 19.70 11.89
N SER A 85 13.55 19.51 12.83
CA SER A 85 13.75 20.42 13.97
C SER A 85 15.24 20.56 14.20
N VAL A 86 15.68 21.79 14.40
CA VAL A 86 17.10 22.13 14.54
C VAL A 86 17.35 22.58 15.97
N ASP A 87 18.34 21.98 16.62
CA ASP A 87 18.79 22.40 17.95
C ASP A 87 19.81 23.53 17.83
N LYS A 88 19.49 24.69 18.42
CA LYS A 88 20.35 25.89 18.42
C LYS A 88 21.72 25.63 19.07
N ASN A 89 21.81 24.67 19.99
CA ASN A 89 23.06 24.37 20.68
C ASN A 89 24.09 23.69 19.76
N LEU A 90 23.61 22.88 18.81
CA LEU A 90 24.44 22.14 17.85
C LEU A 90 24.91 22.98 16.66
N ILE A 91 24.47 24.25 16.55
CA ILE A 91 24.90 25.13 15.46
C ILE A 91 26.32 25.64 15.74
N GLU A 92 27.24 25.37 14.82
CA GLU A 92 28.60 25.91 14.82
C GLU A 92 28.73 27.05 13.81
N VAL A 93 29.41 28.13 14.20
CA VAL A 93 29.62 29.32 13.36
C VAL A 93 31.10 29.46 13.06
N PHE A 94 31.46 29.41 11.78
CA PHE A 94 32.85 29.44 11.34
C PHE A 94 33.41 30.86 11.15
N THR A 95 32.55 31.88 11.07
CA THR A 95 32.94 33.28 10.84
C THR A 95 33.11 34.03 12.16
N LYS A 96 34.28 34.65 12.38
CA LYS A 96 34.56 35.46 13.57
C LYS A 96 33.66 36.71 13.59
N GLY A 97 33.01 36.96 14.73
CA GLY A 97 32.14 38.13 14.94
C GLY A 97 30.67 37.94 14.57
N VAL A 98 30.26 36.74 14.12
CA VAL A 98 28.86 36.42 13.85
C VAL A 98 28.30 35.54 14.97
N ASN A 99 27.15 35.94 15.53
CA ASN A 99 26.45 35.17 16.56
C ASN A 99 25.50 34.12 15.93
N LYS A 100 25.19 33.05 16.66
CA LYS A 100 24.30 31.97 16.19
C LYS A 100 22.93 32.49 15.75
N ASP A 101 22.35 33.42 16.51
CA ASP A 101 21.06 34.03 16.19
C ASP A 101 21.08 34.80 14.86
N HIS A 102 22.22 35.41 14.53
CA HIS A 102 22.41 36.13 13.26
C HIS A 102 22.43 35.18 12.06
N VAL A 103 23.01 33.99 12.23
CA VAL A 103 23.02 32.93 11.19
C VAL A 103 21.61 32.39 10.97
N ILE A 104 20.85 32.17 12.05
CA ILE A 104 19.45 31.71 11.97
C ILE A 104 18.58 32.74 11.26
N LEU A 105 18.73 34.03 11.58
CA LEU A 105 17.99 35.11 10.92
C LEU A 105 18.29 35.20 9.42
N LEU A 106 19.57 35.07 9.04
CA LEU A 106 19.97 35.05 7.63
C LEU A 106 19.40 33.83 6.90
N ALA A 107 19.42 32.66 7.54
CA ALA A 107 18.86 31.44 6.98
C ALA A 107 17.33 31.55 6.79
N ALA A 108 16.62 32.14 7.75
CA ALA A 108 15.19 32.37 7.65
C ALA A 108 14.83 33.37 6.52
N ARG A 109 15.60 34.44 6.34
CA ARG A 109 15.41 35.37 5.20
C ARG A 109 15.69 34.74 3.84
N ALA A 110 16.60 33.76 3.79
CA ALA A 110 16.87 33.00 2.57
C ALA A 110 15.80 31.93 2.29
N SER A 111 14.98 31.59 3.30
CA SER A 111 13.91 30.60 3.20
C SER A 111 12.65 31.22 2.58
N ARG A 112 11.88 30.43 1.84
CA ARG A 112 10.64 30.92 1.23
C ARG A 112 9.52 31.02 2.27
N ILE A 113 8.75 32.10 2.24
CA ILE A 113 7.58 32.29 3.13
C ILE A 113 6.33 31.62 2.52
N GLU A 114 6.20 31.67 1.20
CA GLU A 114 5.11 31.03 0.46
C GLU A 114 5.59 29.70 -0.12
N ASN A 115 4.88 28.61 0.22
CA ASN A 115 5.20 27.22 -0.15
C ASN A 115 6.51 26.69 0.45
N GLN A 116 6.52 26.56 1.79
CA GLN A 116 7.67 26.07 2.56
C GLN A 116 7.90 24.58 2.36
N ASP A 117 9.13 24.22 1.98
CA ASP A 117 9.62 22.86 2.13
C ASP A 117 9.85 22.52 3.61
N ALA A 118 10.00 21.22 3.94
CA ALA A 118 10.21 20.76 5.31
C ALA A 118 11.43 21.39 6.01
N VAL A 119 12.44 21.79 5.23
CA VAL A 119 13.63 22.50 5.71
C VAL A 119 13.32 23.97 5.99
N ASP A 120 12.66 24.66 5.05
CA ASP A 120 12.28 26.07 5.20
C ASP A 120 11.35 26.28 6.40
N ALA A 121 10.36 25.39 6.58
CA ALA A 121 9.47 25.41 7.72
C ALA A 121 10.23 25.21 9.05
N ALA A 122 11.26 24.35 9.05
CA ALA A 122 12.07 24.10 10.23
C ALA A 122 12.94 25.33 10.59
N ILE A 123 13.51 26.01 9.60
CA ILE A 123 14.35 27.20 9.78
C ILE A 123 13.50 28.40 10.24
N VAL A 124 12.36 28.66 9.59
CA VAL A 124 11.43 29.74 9.99
C VAL A 124 10.87 29.48 11.38
N GLY A 125 10.55 28.23 11.72
CA GLY A 125 10.10 27.83 13.06
C GLY A 125 11.14 27.99 14.18
N MET A 126 12.42 28.22 13.85
CA MET A 126 13.45 28.53 14.86
C MET A 126 13.37 29.96 15.39
N LEU A 127 12.74 30.88 14.63
CA LEU A 127 12.59 32.28 15.01
C LEU A 127 11.46 32.42 16.05
N ALA A 128 11.70 33.23 17.09
CA ALA A 128 10.72 33.48 18.13
C ALA A 128 9.61 34.46 17.70
N ASP A 129 9.89 35.32 16.72
CA ASP A 129 8.93 36.26 16.13
C ASP A 129 8.98 36.14 14.60
N SER A 130 7.86 35.72 14.00
CA SER A 130 7.75 35.52 12.56
C SER A 130 7.64 36.83 11.78
N LYS A 131 7.66 38.00 12.47
CA LYS A 131 7.61 39.34 11.88
C LYS A 131 8.97 39.89 11.41
N GLU A 132 10.08 39.20 11.71
CA GLU A 132 11.44 39.63 11.31
C GLU A 132 11.95 39.01 10.00
N VAL A 133 11.14 38.12 9.40
CA VAL A 133 11.42 37.46 8.10
C VAL A 133 11.14 38.43 6.96
#